data_AF-A0A7D9EH34-F1
#
_entry.id   AF-A0A7D9EH34-F1
#
_cell.length_a   1.000
_cell.length_b   1.000
_cell.length_c   1.000
_cell.angle_alpha   90.00
_cell.angle_beta   90.00
_cell.angle_gamma   90.00
#
_symmetry.space_group_name_H-M   'P 1'
#
loop_
_entity.id
_entity.type
_entity.pdbx_description
1 polymer ?
#
loop_
_entity_poly.entity_id
_entity_poly.type
_entity_poly.pdbx_seq_one_letter_code
_entity_poly.pdbx_strand_id
1 'polypeptide(L)' 'MASLPDFPPFNVHEDSNAGPRWKKWLTRFERLLCGLNITADKRKTALLLHYAGPDVDDIYDTLPTSSNEDYKT' A
#
# COMPACT_ATOMS: atom_id res chain seq x y z
N MET A 1 22.53 7.48 9.43
CA MET A 1 21.62 7.24 8.30
C MET A 1 20.35 6.64 8.87
N ALA A 2 19.18 7.23 8.61
CA ALA A 2 17.92 6.69 9.13
C ALA A 2 17.53 5.47 8.29
N SER A 3 17.54 4.28 8.89
CA SER A 3 17.01 3.08 8.26
C SER A 3 15.49 3.08 8.36
N LEU A 4 14.83 2.58 7.32
CA LEU A 4 13.39 2.32 7.39
C LEU A 4 13.11 1.24 8.46
N PRO A 5 12.03 1.39 9.24
CA PRO A 5 11.64 0.39 10.23
C PRO A 5 11.28 -0.94 9.56
N ASP A 6 11.56 -2.05 10.25
CA ASP A 6 11.14 -3.37 9.79
C ASP A 6 9.61 -3.47 9.82
N PHE A 7 9.01 -3.87 8.69
CA PHE A 7 7.57 -4.03 8.55
C PHE A 7 7.29 -5.15 7.53
N PRO A 8 6.53 -6.19 7.92
CA PRO A 8 6.38 -7.38 7.10
C PRO A 8 5.53 -7.12 5.84
N PRO A 9 5.91 -7.69 4.69
CA PRO A 9 5.16 -7.56 3.45
C PRO A 9 3.80 -8.27 3.49
N PHE A 10 2.92 -7.89 2.58
CA PHE A 10 1.61 -8.52 2.46
C PHE A 10 1.69 -9.78 1.60
N ASN A 11 1.40 -10.95 2.18
CA ASN A 11 1.37 -12.20 1.42
C ASN A 11 0.02 -12.35 0.68
N VAL A 12 0.03 -12.11 -0.63
CA VAL A 12 -1.14 -12.24 -1.51
C VAL A 12 -1.55 -13.69 -1.77
N HIS A 13 -0.65 -14.65 -1.60
CA HIS A 13 -0.85 -16.07 -1.96
C HIS A 13 -1.33 -16.95 -0.80
N GLU A 14 -1.58 -16.38 0.38
CA GLU A 14 -2.12 -17.16 1.51
C GLU A 14 -3.60 -17.51 1.25
N ASP A 15 -3.96 -18.79 1.36
CA ASP A 15 -5.27 -19.40 1.00
C ASP A 15 -6.49 -18.84 1.78
N SER A 16 -6.27 -17.86 2.65
CA SER A 16 -7.29 -17.21 3.47
C SER A 16 -7.84 -15.95 2.79
N ASN A 17 -9.06 -15.54 3.16
CA ASN A 17 -9.71 -14.34 2.61
C ASN A 17 -8.79 -13.10 2.66
N ALA A 18 -8.36 -12.63 1.49
CA ALA A 18 -7.39 -11.55 1.34
C ALA A 18 -7.92 -10.20 1.83
N GLY A 19 -9.23 -9.92 1.68
CA GLY A 19 -9.80 -8.61 2.02
C GLY A 19 -9.63 -8.20 3.49
N PRO A 20 -10.07 -9.02 4.47
CA PRO A 20 -9.87 -8.73 5.89
C PRO A 20 -8.39 -8.66 6.30
N ARG A 21 -7.54 -9.52 5.71
CA ARG A 21 -6.09 -9.52 5.96
C ARG A 21 -5.45 -8.23 5.46
N TRP A 22 -5.81 -7.79 4.25
CA TRP A 22 -5.37 -6.52 3.67
C TRP A 22 -5.78 -5.35 4.55
N LYS A 23 -7.04 -5.27 4.98
CA LYS A 23 -7.51 -4.22 5.89
C LYS A 23 -6.67 -4.16 7.18
N LYS A 24 -6.41 -5.31 7.81
CA LYS A 24 -5.60 -5.39 9.04
C LYS A 24 -4.15 -4.97 8.80
N TRP A 25 -3.57 -5.37 7.66
CA TRP A 25 -2.22 -4.98 7.26
C TRP A 25 -2.15 -3.47 6.98
N LEU A 26 -3.10 -2.92 6.23
CA LEU A 26 -3.18 -1.51 5.88
C LEU A 26 -3.34 -0.62 7.13
N THR A 27 -4.18 -1.00 8.10
CA THR A 27 -4.28 -0.28 9.38
C THR A 27 -2.95 -0.23 10.15
N ARG A 28 -2.12 -1.29 10.08
CA ARG A 28 -0.78 -1.29 10.70
C ARG A 28 0.17 -0.38 9.93
N PHE A 29 0.08 -0.39 8.60
CA PHE A 29 0.87 0.48 7.73
C PHE A 29 0.54 1.96 7.94
N GLU A 30 -0.73 2.34 8.05
CA GLU A 30 -1.15 3.72 8.36
C GLU A 30 -0.60 4.21 9.70
N ARG A 31 -0.56 3.34 10.72
CA ARG A 31 0.05 3.66 12.02
C ARG A 31 1.55 3.89 11.91
N LEU A 32 2.23 3.12 11.06
CA LEU A 32 3.66 3.31 10.76
C LEU A 32 3.89 4.68 10.09
N LEU A 33 3.09 5.02 9.07
CA LEU A 33 3.17 6.31 8.39
C LEU A 33 2.92 7.48 9.35
N CYS A 34 1.97 7.33 10.27
CA CYS A 34 1.71 8.30 11.33
C CYS A 34 2.94 8.49 12.23
N GLY A 35 3.56 7.40 12.70
CA GLY A 35 4.78 7.45 13.51
C GLY A 35 5.99 8.05 12.79
N LEU A 36 6.08 7.90 11.47
CA LEU A 36 7.11 8.50 10.62
C LEU A 36 6.77 9.94 10.18
N ASN A 37 5.64 10.49 10.60
CA ASN A 37 5.12 11.81 10.21
C ASN A 37 5.03 12.00 8.69
N ILE A 38 4.57 10.98 7.97
CA ILE A 38 4.44 11.00 6.51
C ILE A 38 3.02 11.40 6.12
N THR A 39 2.89 12.64 5.65
CA THR A 39 1.59 13.25 5.31
C THR A 39 1.33 13.35 3.81
N ALA A 40 2.38 13.45 2.99
CA ALA A 40 2.27 13.61 1.54
C ALA A 40 1.82 12.31 0.86
N ASP A 41 0.73 12.37 0.10
CA ASP A 41 0.12 11.18 -0.51
C ASP A 41 1.05 10.45 -1.48
N LYS A 42 1.86 11.19 -2.27
CA LYS A 42 2.91 10.59 -3.10
C LYS A 42 3.89 9.72 -2.31
N ARG A 43 4.26 10.15 -1.09
CA ARG A 43 5.15 9.40 -0.20
C ARG A 43 4.44 8.20 0.42
N LYS A 44 3.14 8.34 0.76
CA LYS A 44 2.34 7.22 1.27
C LYS A 44 2.21 6.12 0.21
N THR A 45 1.90 6.47 -1.03
CA THR A 45 1.79 5.50 -2.15
C THR A 45 3.13 4.82 -2.40
N ALA A 46 4.23 5.58 -2.50
CA ALA A 46 5.55 5.00 -2.70
C ALA A 46 5.93 4.01 -1.58
N LEU A 47 5.62 4.34 -0.32
CA LEU A 47 5.88 3.44 0.80
C LEU A 47 4.92 2.25 0.85
N LEU A 48 3.66 2.44 0.44
CA LEU A 48 2.68 1.36 0.38
C LEU A 48 3.20 0.27 -0.56
N LEU A 49 3.64 0.65 -1.76
CA LEU A 49 4.18 -0.26 -2.75
C LEU A 49 5.48 -0.91 -2.27
N HIS A 50 6.39 -0.11 -1.69
CA HIS A 50 7.65 -0.63 -1.15
C HIS A 50 7.45 -1.69 -0.05
N TYR A 51 6.55 -1.45 0.89
CA TYR A 51 6.32 -2.36 2.01
C TYR A 51 5.33 -3.49 1.67
N ALA A 52 4.38 -3.30 0.77
CA ALA A 52 3.42 -4.34 0.40
C ALA A 52 4.11 -5.49 -0.33
N GLY A 53 5.17 -5.19 -1.09
CA GLY A 53 5.97 -6.17 -1.82
C GLY A 53 5.70 -6.17 -3.33
N PRO A 54 6.53 -6.88 -4.10
CA PRO A 54 6.49 -6.86 -5.57
C PRO A 54 5.15 -7.35 -6.13
N ASP A 55 4.52 -8.36 -5.51
CA ASP A 55 3.23 -8.87 -6.00
C ASP A 55 2.12 -7.81 -5.96
N VAL A 56 2.17 -6.90 -4.99
CA VAL A 56 1.21 -5.80 -4.88
C VAL A 56 1.56 -4.63 -5.81
N ASP A 57 2.86 -4.41 -6.06
CA ASP A 57 3.35 -3.45 -7.04
C ASP A 57 2.91 -3.84 -8.47
N ASP A 58 3.07 -5.12 -8.82
CA ASP A 58 2.62 -5.67 -10.10
C ASP A 58 1.08 -5.51 -10.26
N ILE A 59 0.31 -5.81 -9.21
CA ILE A 59 -1.15 -5.58 -9.24
C ILE A 59 -1.45 -4.09 -9.45
N TYR A 60 -0.73 -3.19 -8.77
CA TYR A 60 -0.92 -1.75 -8.90
C TYR A 60 -0.64 -1.26 -10.33
N ASP A 61 0.41 -1.77 -10.98
CA ASP A 61 0.75 -1.44 -12.38
C ASP A 61 -0.32 -1.93 -13.37
N THR A 62 -0.95 -3.08 -13.10
CA THR A 62 -2.06 -3.58 -13.94
C THR A 62 -3.36 -2.78 -13.79
N LEU A 63 -3.50 -1.99 -12.72
CA LEU A 63 -4.67 -1.13 -12.56
C LEU A 63 -4.54 0.05 -13.53
N PRO A 64 -5.60 0.39 -14.29
CA PRO A 64 -5.56 1.58 -15.12
C PRO A 64 -5.34 2.79 -14.21
N THR A 65 -4.18 3.44 -14.32
CA THR A 65 -3.97 4.76 -13.74
C THR A 65 -5.07 5.65 -14.30
N SER A 66 -6.04 6.02 -13.47
CA SER A 66 -7.13 6.90 -13.84
C SER A 66 -6.58 8.31 -14.09
N SER A 67 -5.93 8.49 -15.24
CA SER A 67 -5.89 9.76 -15.94
C SER A 67 -7.11 9.80 -16.87
N ASN A 68 -8.29 9.99 -16.29
CA ASN A 68 -9.33 10.74 -16.99
C ASN A 68 -10.39 11.24 -16.02
N GLU A 69 -10.67 12.54 -16.19
CA GLU A 69 -11.88 13.22 -15.81
C GLU A 69 -13.12 12.50 -16.37
N ASP A 70 -14.29 12.89 -15.85
CA ASP A 70 -15.61 12.57 -16.40
C ASP A 70 -16.22 11.20 -16.05
N TYR A 71 -16.93 11.17 -14.92
CA TYR A 71 -18.29 10.64 -14.97
C TYR A 71 -19.25 11.79 -14.64
N LYS A 72 -19.62 12.58 -15.65
CA LYS A 72 -20.88 13.30 -15.61
C LYS A 72 -21.94 12.44 -16.29
N THR A 73 -22.91 11.98 -15.50
CA THR A 73 -24.27 11.71 -15.97
C THR A 73 -25.22 12.09 -14.86
#